data_AF-A0A371QH45-F1
#
_entry.id   AF-A0A371QH45-F1
#
_cell.length_a   1.000
_cell.length_b   1.000
_cell.length_c   1.000
_cell.angle_alpha   90.00
_cell.angle_beta   90.00
_cell.angle_gamma   90.00
#
_symmetry.space_group_name_H-M   'P 1'
#
loop_
_entity.id
_entity.type
_entity.pdbx_description
1 polymer ?
#
loop_
_entity_poly.entity_id
_entity_poly.type
_entity_poly.pdbx_seq_one_letter_code
_entity_poly.pdbx_strand_id
1 'polypeptide(L)'
;MISREIDNPRKAVVQVKGKKAKELDALEFKQYLDEGYIVYLYAPRVINLDKIENVVRIGDNDLLDFYEKYKLILPASITQWENLFIGD
;
A
#
# COMPACT_ATOMS: atom_id res chain seq x y z
N MET A 1 2.01 8.05 13.78
CA MET A 1 1.71 6.77 14.45
C MET A 1 3.01 5.98 14.50
N ILE A 2 3.44 5.51 15.66
CA ILE A 2 4.67 4.72 15.81
C ILE A 2 4.33 3.25 15.50
N SER A 3 5.27 2.51 14.91
CA SER A 3 5.13 1.07 14.67
C SER A 3 4.74 0.32 15.96
N ARG A 4 3.97 -0.77 15.79
CA ARG A 4 3.58 -1.69 16.88
C ARG A 4 4.70 -2.63 17.30
N GLU A 5 5.78 -2.72 16.50
CA GLU A 5 7.01 -3.44 16.83
C GLU A 5 7.85 -2.54 17.75
N ILE A 6 7.85 -2.83 19.05
CA ILE A 6 8.47 -2.00 20.09
C ILE A 6 9.99 -1.96 19.91
N ASP A 7 10.59 -3.11 19.55
CA ASP A 7 12.04 -3.27 19.43
C ASP A 7 12.61 -2.70 18.11
N ASN A 8 11.73 -2.41 17.14
CA ASN A 8 12.11 -1.82 15.86
C ASN A 8 11.02 -0.88 15.33
N PRO A 9 10.91 0.33 15.92
CA PRO A 9 9.84 1.24 15.58
C PRO A 9 10.05 1.85 14.18
N ARG A 10 9.46 1.23 13.17
CA ARG A 10 9.47 1.73 11.79
C ARG A 10 8.40 2.80 11.58
N LYS A 11 8.70 3.74 10.68
CA LYS A 11 7.72 4.70 10.19
C LYS A 11 7.29 4.29 8.79
N ALA A 12 6.03 4.48 8.48
CA ALA A 12 5.50 4.18 7.16
C ALA A 12 4.53 5.26 6.69
N VAL A 13 4.56 5.53 5.40
CA VAL A 13 3.55 6.32 4.69
C VAL A 13 2.84 5.40 3.71
N VAL A 14 1.52 5.50 3.66
CA VAL A 14 0.71 4.79 2.67
C VAL A 14 -0.04 5.83 1.85
N GLN A 15 0.17 5.84 0.54
CA GLN A 15 -0.61 6.65 -0.38
C GLN A 15 -1.50 5.75 -1.22
N VAL A 16 -2.80 6.04 -1.19
CA VAL A 16 -3.83 5.32 -1.94
C VAL A 16 -4.45 6.26 -2.96
N LYS A 17 -4.65 5.79 -4.19
CA LYS A 17 -5.38 6.47 -5.26
C LYS A 17 -6.44 5.54 -5.83
N GLY A 18 -7.64 6.08 -6.08
CA GLY A 18 -8.73 5.32 -6.70
C GLY A 18 -8.49 5.06 -8.19
N LYS A 19 -9.30 4.17 -8.77
CA LYS A 19 -9.15 3.67 -10.17
C LYS A 19 -9.07 4.76 -11.25
N LYS A 20 -9.71 5.92 -11.05
CA LYS A 20 -9.74 7.04 -12.01
C LYS A 20 -8.76 8.17 -11.69
N ALA A 21 -7.88 7.99 -10.72
CA ALA A 21 -6.92 9.01 -10.33
C ALA A 21 -5.78 9.14 -11.34
N LYS A 22 -5.10 10.30 -11.30
CA LYS A 22 -3.82 10.47 -11.98
C LYS A 22 -2.76 9.54 -11.40
N GLU A 23 -1.74 9.27 -12.20
CA GLU A 23 -0.56 8.50 -11.79
C GLU A 23 0.14 9.13 -10.57
N LEU A 24 0.78 8.28 -9.77
CA LEU A 24 1.68 8.71 -8.72
C LEU A 24 3.12 8.69 -9.23
N ASP A 25 3.88 9.75 -8.94
CA ASP A 25 5.32 9.75 -9.12
C ASP A 25 6.00 9.36 -7.80
N ALA A 26 6.76 8.26 -7.81
CA ALA A 26 7.46 7.78 -6.62
C ALA A 26 8.47 8.80 -6.08
N LEU A 27 9.02 9.68 -6.95
CA LEU A 27 9.98 10.70 -6.55
C LEU A 27 9.37 11.79 -5.64
N GLU A 28 8.05 12.01 -5.70
CA GLU A 28 7.35 12.95 -4.81
C GLU A 28 7.44 12.56 -3.34
N PHE A 29 7.75 11.28 -3.06
CA PHE A 29 7.84 10.74 -1.70
C PHE A 29 9.25 10.71 -1.14
N LYS A 30 10.25 11.25 -1.86
CA LYS A 30 11.66 11.19 -1.45
C LYS A 30 11.92 11.74 -0.05
N GLN A 31 11.26 12.83 0.32
CA GLN A 31 11.39 13.42 1.65
C GLN A 31 11.07 12.41 2.76
N TYR A 32 10.05 11.57 2.59
CA TYR A 32 9.70 10.56 3.58
C TYR A 32 10.79 9.49 3.71
N LEU A 33 11.43 9.12 2.61
CA LEU A 33 12.54 8.17 2.65
C LEU A 33 13.75 8.76 3.37
N ASP A 34 14.05 10.04 3.10
CA ASP A 34 15.12 10.77 3.78
C ASP A 34 14.86 10.88 5.30
N GLU A 35 13.58 10.90 5.71
CA GLU A 35 13.15 10.85 7.11
C GLU A 35 13.05 9.42 7.70
N GLY A 36 13.45 8.41 6.93
CA GLY A 36 13.51 7.00 7.34
C GLY A 36 12.17 6.25 7.30
N TYR A 37 11.20 6.72 6.51
CA TYR A 37 9.94 6.02 6.31
C TYR A 37 10.06 4.97 5.20
N ILE A 38 9.30 3.88 5.34
CA ILE A 38 8.95 3.00 4.22
C ILE A 38 7.71 3.58 3.54
N VAL A 39 7.72 3.70 2.22
CA VAL A 39 6.58 4.25 1.47
C VAL A 39 5.85 3.11 0.74
N TYR A 40 4.54 3.00 0.96
CA TYR A 40 3.67 2.06 0.26
C TYR A 40 2.73 2.82 -0.67
N LEU A 41 2.71 2.46 -1.95
CA LEU A 41 1.90 3.13 -2.98
C LEU A 41 0.89 2.15 -3.59
N TYR A 42 -0.40 2.49 -3.49
CA TYR A 42 -1.47 1.81 -4.23
C TYR A 42 -2.12 2.80 -5.19
N ALA A 43 -1.91 2.59 -6.49
CA ALA A 43 -2.49 3.41 -7.54
C ALA A 43 -2.58 2.64 -8.88
N PRO A 44 -3.48 3.05 -9.79
CA PRO A 44 -3.58 2.44 -11.12
C PRO A 44 -2.25 2.46 -11.88
N ARG A 45 -1.50 3.57 -11.74
CA ARG A 45 -0.17 3.72 -12.32
C ARG A 45 0.75 4.44 -11.33
N VAL A 46 1.96 3.89 -11.18
CA VAL A 46 3.06 4.48 -10.43
C VAL A 46 4.25 4.58 -11.38
N ILE A 47 4.87 5.76 -11.47
CA ILE A 47 6.04 6.02 -12.31
C ILE A 47 7.29 6.25 -11.45
N ASN A 48 8.47 6.11 -12.06
CA ASN A 48 9.79 6.29 -11.43
C ASN A 48 10.06 5.40 -10.21
N LEU A 49 9.32 4.30 -10.05
CA LEU A 49 9.51 3.36 -8.94
C LEU A 49 10.92 2.74 -8.95
N ASP A 50 11.49 2.51 -10.12
CA ASP A 50 12.84 1.97 -10.35
C ASP A 50 13.96 2.96 -9.98
N LYS A 51 13.63 4.24 -9.81
CA LYS A 51 14.62 5.31 -9.56
C LYS A 51 14.82 5.59 -8.08
N ILE A 52 14.10 4.89 -7.20
CA ILE A 52 14.09 5.17 -5.78
C ILE A 52 13.88 3.88 -4.97
N GLU A 53 14.68 3.68 -3.94
CA GLU A 53 14.61 2.50 -3.07
C GLU A 53 13.63 2.72 -1.92
N ASN A 54 13.28 1.67 -1.16
CA ASN A 54 12.37 1.73 -0.01
C ASN A 54 10.94 2.24 -0.32
N VAL A 55 10.54 2.18 -1.59
CA VAL A 55 9.15 2.36 -2.04
C VAL A 55 8.60 1.01 -2.49
N VAL A 56 7.47 0.62 -1.93
CA VAL A 56 6.78 -0.63 -2.26
C VAL A 56 5.48 -0.29 -3.00
N ARG A 57 5.34 -0.79 -4.22
CA ARG A 57 4.05 -0.75 -4.93
C ARG A 57 3.21 -1.93 -4.45
N ILE A 58 2.00 -1.62 -3.99
CA ILE A 58 0.96 -2.60 -3.71
C ILE A 58 0.10 -2.72 -4.97
N GLY A 59 0.02 -3.93 -5.52
CA GLY A 59 -0.87 -4.29 -6.62
C GLY A 59 -2.18 -4.89 -6.14
N ASP A 60 -3.12 -5.06 -7.07
CA ASP A 60 -4.41 -5.70 -6.77
C ASP A 60 -4.25 -7.15 -6.30
N ASN A 61 -3.28 -7.89 -6.87
CA ASN A 61 -2.98 -9.25 -6.45
C ASN A 61 -2.42 -9.31 -5.02
N ASP A 62 -1.57 -8.35 -4.61
CA ASP A 62 -1.07 -8.32 -3.24
C ASP A 62 -2.20 -8.13 -2.22
N LEU A 63 -3.19 -7.31 -2.57
CA LEU A 63 -4.39 -7.09 -1.75
C LEU A 63 -5.29 -8.33 -1.71
N LEU A 64 -5.49 -8.99 -2.86
CA LEU A 64 -6.27 -10.21 -2.94
C LEU A 64 -5.62 -11.36 -2.16
N ASP A 65 -4.32 -11.57 -2.33
CA ASP A 65 -3.56 -12.59 -1.60
C ASP A 65 -3.61 -12.33 -0.09
N PHE A 66 -3.48 -11.07 0.32
CA PHE A 66 -3.65 -10.69 1.73
C PHE A 66 -5.06 -11.00 2.22
N TYR A 67 -6.09 -10.62 1.45
CA TYR A 67 -7.48 -10.86 1.81
C TYR A 67 -7.76 -12.36 2.00
N GLU A 68 -7.44 -13.18 1.01
CA GLU A 68 -7.66 -14.63 1.05
C GLU A 68 -6.90 -15.30 2.20
N LYS A 69 -5.62 -14.92 2.39
CA LYS A 69 -4.79 -15.49 3.46
C LYS A 69 -5.31 -15.19 4.87
N TYR A 70 -5.85 -14.00 5.08
CA TYR A 70 -6.26 -13.53 6.41
C TYR A 70 -7.77 -13.44 6.59
N LYS A 71 -8.57 -13.91 5.62
CA LYS A 71 -10.03 -13.80 5.60
C LYS A 71 -10.70 -14.18 6.92
N LEU A 72 -10.25 -15.26 7.55
CA LEU A 72 -10.82 -15.78 8.80
C LEU A 72 -10.61 -14.85 10.02
N ILE A 73 -9.62 -13.97 9.98
CA ILE A 73 -9.29 -13.03 11.07
C ILE A 73 -9.64 -11.59 10.71
N LEU A 74 -10.06 -11.32 9.48
CA LEU A 74 -10.50 -9.99 9.07
C LEU A 74 -11.89 -9.69 9.63
N PRO A 75 -12.16 -8.44 10.04
CA PRO A 75 -13.47 -8.07 10.55
C PRO A 75 -14.53 -8.12 9.45
N ALA A 76 -15.78 -8.37 9.84
CA ALA A 76 -16.93 -8.43 8.93
C ALA A 76 -17.07 -7.19 8.03
N SER A 77 -16.68 -6.00 8.54
CA SER A 77 -16.71 -4.75 7.77
C SER A 77 -15.78 -4.72 6.56
N ILE A 78 -14.79 -5.62 6.50
CA ILE A 78 -13.87 -5.82 5.38
C ILE A 78 -14.34 -7.01 4.53
N THR A 79 -14.74 -8.12 5.16
CA THR A 79 -15.18 -9.32 4.42
C THR A 79 -16.57 -9.19 3.79
N GLN A 80 -17.35 -8.16 4.11
CA GLN A 80 -18.61 -7.88 3.40
C GLN A 80 -18.40 -7.34 1.96
N TRP A 81 -17.17 -7.02 1.59
CA TRP A 81 -16.82 -6.43 0.30
C TRP A 81 -16.15 -7.42 -0.67
N GLU A 82 -16.47 -8.71 -0.58
CA GLU A 82 -15.82 -9.78 -1.38
C GLU A 82 -15.87 -9.53 -2.90
N ASN A 83 -16.90 -8.82 -3.35
CA ASN A 83 -17.08 -8.44 -4.75
C ASN A 83 -16.12 -7.33 -5.24
N LEU A 84 -15.24 -6.77 -4.38
CA LEU A 84 -14.27 -5.74 -4.79
C LEU A 84 -13.18 -6.25 -5.73
N PHE A 85 -12.92 -7.57 -5.73
CA PHE A 85 -11.86 -8.21 -6.51
C PHE A 85 -12.38 -9.03 -7.69
N ILE A 86 -13.69 -9.29 -7.74
CA ILE A 86 -14.34 -9.99 -8.84
C ILE A 86 -14.68 -8.90 -9.87
N GLY A 87 -13.90 -8.80 -10.94
CA GLY A 87 -14.21 -7.90 -12.06
C GLY A 87 -15.55 -8.28 -12.69
N ASP A 88 -16.30 -7.26 -13.16
CA ASP A 88 -17.50 -7.44 -13.98
C ASP A 88 -17.26 -8.34 -15.21
#